data_AF-A9EIQ8-F1
#
_entry.id   AF-A9EIQ8-F1
#
_cell.length_a   1.000
_cell.length_b   1.000
_cell.length_c   1.000
_cell.angle_alpha   90.00
_cell.angle_beta   90.00
_cell.angle_gamma   90.00
#
_symmetry.space_group_name_H-M   'P 1'
#
loop_
_entity.id
_entity.type
_entity.pdbx_description
1 polymer ?
#
loop_
_entity_poly.entity_id
_entity_poly.type
_entity_poly.pdbx_seq_one_letter_code
_entity_poly.pdbx_strand_id
1 'polypeptide(L)'
;MNSFRRFLPGTSAPINLEWGEENRTCGLRIPESSPQNLRVENRIAGADANSYLSIAASLLAGYIGMIEDVKPSTPVQGSANESPKYQLAADTRGSPRGYG
;
A
#
# COMPACT_ATOMS: atom_id res chain seq x y z
N MET A 1 -16.81 10.87 -3.53
CA MET A 1 -15.66 9.93 -3.61
C MET A 1 -14.37 10.69 -3.29
N ASN A 2 -13.66 10.29 -2.23
CA ASN A 2 -12.46 10.99 -1.72
C ASN A 2 -11.22 10.06 -1.64
N SER A 3 -11.41 8.74 -1.54
CA SER A 3 -10.35 7.72 -1.47
C SER A 3 -9.41 7.74 -2.68
N PHE A 4 -9.93 7.98 -3.88
CA PHE A 4 -9.12 8.00 -5.11
C PHE A 4 -8.23 9.24 -5.27
N ARG A 5 -8.57 10.36 -4.61
CA ARG A 5 -7.72 11.58 -4.62
C ARG A 5 -6.41 11.37 -3.86
N ARG A 6 -6.33 10.33 -3.01
CA ARG A 6 -5.10 9.94 -2.30
C ARG A 6 -4.12 9.17 -3.19
N PHE A 7 -4.54 8.69 -4.37
CA PHE A 7 -3.67 8.00 -5.32
C PHE A 7 -3.07 8.94 -6.38
N LEU A 8 -3.10 10.26 -6.15
CA LEU A 8 -2.44 11.22 -7.05
C LEU A 8 -0.93 11.25 -6.78
N PRO A 9 -0.08 11.26 -7.83
CA PRO A 9 1.35 11.46 -7.71
C PRO A 9 1.66 12.74 -6.92
N GLY A 10 2.55 12.65 -5.92
CA GLY A 10 2.95 13.80 -5.09
C GLY A 10 2.25 13.92 -3.73
N THR A 11 1.39 12.96 -3.36
CA THR A 11 0.87 12.85 -1.99
C THR A 11 1.73 11.89 -1.16
N SER A 12 1.88 12.12 0.15
CA SER A 12 2.68 11.27 1.05
C SER A 12 2.09 9.88 1.30
N ALA A 13 1.02 9.52 0.58
CA ALA A 13 0.36 8.23 0.70
C ALA A 13 1.02 7.23 -0.24
N PRO A 14 1.41 6.04 0.25
CA PRO A 14 1.97 5.02 -0.61
C PRO A 14 0.87 4.48 -1.55
N ILE A 15 1.13 4.59 -2.85
CA ILE A 15 0.25 4.07 -3.92
C ILE A 15 0.73 2.72 -4.46
N ASN A 16 1.75 2.15 -3.83
CA ASN A 16 2.41 0.91 -4.24
C ASN A 16 2.07 -0.26 -3.29
N LEU A 17 2.26 -1.48 -3.78
CA LEU A 17 2.16 -2.73 -3.00
C LEU A 17 3.52 -3.21 -2.46
N GLU A 18 4.55 -2.36 -2.54
CA GLU A 18 5.89 -2.72 -2.07
C GLU A 18 5.96 -2.73 -0.55
N TRP A 19 6.98 -3.44 -0.03
CA TRP A 19 7.26 -3.49 1.40
C TRP A 19 8.72 -3.14 1.72
N GLY A 20 8.95 -2.66 2.94
CA GLY A 20 10.30 -2.37 3.43
C GLY A 20 10.38 -2.05 4.93
N GLU A 21 11.58 -2.15 5.47
CA GLU A 21 11.91 -1.84 6.87
C GLU A 21 12.13 -0.33 7.05
N GLU A 22 11.44 0.27 8.02
CA GLU A 22 11.35 1.72 8.27
C GLU A 22 11.04 2.58 7.01
N ASN A 23 10.64 1.95 5.90
CA ASN A 23 10.45 2.63 4.64
C ASN A 23 9.03 3.21 4.54
N ARG A 24 8.92 4.52 4.79
CA ARG A 24 7.62 5.23 4.78
C ARG A 24 7.03 5.46 3.39
N THR A 25 7.79 5.16 2.34
CA THR A 25 7.30 5.24 0.95
C THR A 25 6.60 3.95 0.50
N CYS A 26 6.74 2.85 1.25
CA CYS A 26 6.11 1.57 0.96
C CYS A 26 4.65 1.50 1.44
N GLY A 27 3.83 0.71 0.74
CA GLY A 27 2.45 0.39 1.12
C GLY A 27 2.37 -0.52 2.35
N LEU A 28 3.31 -1.44 2.50
CA LEU A 28 3.49 -2.26 3.70
C LEU A 28 4.81 -1.89 4.38
N ARG A 29 4.79 -1.60 5.68
CA ARG A 29 6.01 -1.17 6.39
C ARG A 29 6.26 -2.04 7.60
N ILE A 30 7.53 -2.36 7.84
CA ILE A 30 7.99 -2.96 9.10
C ILE A 30 8.66 -1.85 9.92
N PRO A 31 8.04 -1.34 10.99
CA PRO A 31 8.66 -0.30 11.81
C PRO A 31 9.82 -0.85 12.62
N GLU A 32 10.87 -0.03 12.80
CA GLU A 32 11.90 -0.34 13.78
C GLU A 32 11.27 -0.50 15.17
N SER A 33 11.51 -1.64 15.80
CA SER A 33 10.88 -2.00 17.06
C SER A 33 11.63 -3.13 17.76
N SER A 34 11.38 -3.30 19.06
CA SER A 34 11.83 -4.50 19.76
C SER A 34 11.13 -5.75 19.19
N PRO A 35 11.72 -6.95 19.33
CA PRO A 35 11.13 -8.18 18.79
C PRO A 35 9.69 -8.44 19.25
N GLN A 36 9.33 -8.02 20.47
CA GLN A 36 7.98 -8.16 21.02
C GLN A 36 6.95 -7.23 20.37
N ASN A 37 7.41 -6.16 19.70
CA ASN A 37 6.57 -5.14 19.05
C ASN A 37 6.68 -5.17 17.52
N LEU A 38 7.37 -6.18 16.97
CA LEU A 38 7.55 -6.37 15.54
C LEU A 38 6.20 -6.63 14.88
N ARG A 39 5.87 -5.82 13.87
CA ARG A 39 4.58 -5.86 13.20
C ARG A 39 4.70 -5.32 11.78
N VAL A 40 3.71 -5.65 10.96
CA VAL A 40 3.51 -5.06 9.64
C VAL A 40 2.44 -3.98 9.75
N GLU A 41 2.74 -2.78 9.24
CA GLU A 41 1.79 -1.69 9.10
C GLU A 41 1.27 -1.63 7.67
N ASN A 42 -0.04 -1.83 7.51
CA ASN A 42 -0.74 -1.61 6.23
C ASN A 42 -1.07 -0.12 6.08
N ARG A 43 -0.41 0.53 5.12
CA ARG A 43 -0.52 1.98 4.87
C ARG A 43 -1.39 2.30 3.65
N ILE A 44 -1.90 1.28 2.96
CA ILE A 44 -2.71 1.39 1.74
C ILE A 44 -4.14 1.86 2.08
N ALA A 45 -4.72 1.34 3.16
CA ALA A 45 -6.07 1.71 3.56
C ALA A 45 -6.20 3.22 3.82
N GLY A 46 -7.21 3.84 3.22
CA GLY A 46 -7.61 5.23 3.45
C GLY A 46 -8.35 5.41 4.77
N ALA A 47 -8.39 6.65 5.29
CA ALA A 47 -9.17 6.98 6.48
C ALA A 47 -10.69 6.79 6.29
N ASP A 48 -11.15 6.68 5.05
CA ASP A 48 -12.52 6.43 4.65
C ASP A 48 -12.83 4.94 4.39
N ALA A 49 -11.85 4.05 4.57
CA ALA A 49 -12.07 2.61 4.46
C ALA A 49 -12.83 2.07 5.68
N ASN A 50 -13.68 1.06 5.46
CA ASN A 50 -14.31 0.33 6.55
C ASN A 50 -13.24 -0.49 7.30
N SER A 51 -12.99 -0.15 8.56
CA SER A 51 -11.93 -0.74 9.38
C SER A 51 -12.06 -2.26 9.54
N TYR A 52 -13.29 -2.77 9.69
CA TYR A 52 -13.54 -4.21 9.80
C TYR A 52 -13.13 -4.95 8.53
N LEU A 53 -13.50 -4.40 7.37
CA LEU A 53 -13.15 -5.00 6.07
C LEU A 53 -11.65 -4.89 5.79
N SER A 54 -11.02 -3.76 6.12
CA SER A 54 -9.57 -3.60 5.94
C SER A 54 -8.75 -4.59 6.77
N ILE A 55 -9.14 -4.82 8.02
CA ILE A 55 -8.49 -5.80 8.89
C ILE A 55 -8.74 -7.23 8.38
N ALA A 56 -10.00 -7.58 8.08
CA ALA A 56 -10.36 -8.90 7.60
C ALA A 56 -9.62 -9.27 6.30
N ALA A 57 -9.56 -8.34 5.33
CA ALA A 57 -8.86 -8.55 4.08
C ALA A 57 -7.33 -8.72 4.29
N SER A 58 -6.73 -7.92 5.18
CA SER A 58 -5.29 -8.03 5.47
C SER A 58 -4.94 -9.37 6.14
N LEU A 59 -5.76 -9.82 7.09
CA LEU A 59 -5.59 -11.13 7.74
C LEU A 59 -5.76 -12.29 6.75
N LEU A 60 -6.78 -12.23 5.90
CA LEU A 60 -7.02 -13.27 4.90
C LEU A 60 -5.86 -13.36 3.90
N ALA A 61 -5.36 -12.23 3.41
CA ALA A 61 -4.22 -12.20 2.48
C ALA A 61 -2.95 -12.79 3.12
N GLY A 62 -2.67 -12.43 4.38
CA GLY A 62 -1.55 -13.02 5.12
C GLY A 62 -1.71 -14.52 5.35
N TYR A 63 -2.92 -14.97 5.69
CA TYR A 63 -3.23 -16.39 5.86
C TYR A 63 -3.02 -17.18 4.57
N ILE A 64 -3.57 -16.70 3.45
CA ILE A 64 -3.39 -17.35 2.14
C ILE A 64 -1.91 -17.42 1.78
N GLY A 65 -1.16 -16.33 1.97
CA GLY A 65 0.29 -16.31 1.71
C GLY A 65 1.07 -17.35 2.53
N MET A 66 0.68 -17.59 3.79
CA MET A 66 1.28 -18.65 4.60
C MET A 66 0.91 -20.06 4.13
N ILE A 67 -0.36 -20.28 3.77
CA ILE A 67 -0.86 -21.60 3.31
C ILE A 67 -0.23 -21.98 1.97
N GLU A 68 -0.03 -21.00 1.08
CA GLU A 68 0.52 -21.21 -0.26
C GLU A 68 2.06 -21.07 -0.32
N ASP A 69 2.71 -20.83 0.82
CA ASP A 69 4.15 -20.55 0.94
C ASP A 69 4.65 -19.45 -0.04
N VAL A 70 3.84 -18.39 -0.21
CA VAL A 70 4.18 -17.27 -1.08
C VAL A 70 5.37 -16.52 -0.51
N LYS A 71 6.49 -16.54 -1.23
CA LYS A 71 7.67 -15.78 -0.85
C LYS A 71 7.45 -14.28 -1.10
N PRO A 72 7.70 -13.40 -0.11
CA PRO A 72 7.63 -11.97 -0.34
C PRO A 72 8.72 -11.55 -1.35
N SER A 73 8.48 -10.43 -2.04
CA SER A 73 9.53 -9.78 -2.84
C SER A 73 10.69 -9.33 -1.95
N THR A 74 11.83 -9.00 -2.56
CA THR A 74 12.93 -8.33 -1.84
C THR A 74 12.43 -7.01 -1.25
N PRO A 75 12.75 -6.68 0.02
CA PRO A 75 12.37 -5.41 0.60
C PRO A 75 12.96 -4.25 -0.20
N VAL A 76 12.16 -3.20 -0.42
CA VAL A 76 12.60 -2.03 -1.16
C VAL A 76 13.63 -1.24 -0.36
N GLN A 77 14.81 -1.10 -0.95
CA GLN A 77 15.85 -0.18 -0.50
C GLN A 77 15.67 1.17 -1.23
N GLY A 78 15.70 2.28 -0.49
CA GLY A 78 15.47 3.61 -1.07
C GLY A 78 13.98 3.96 -1.25
N SER A 79 13.64 4.74 -2.29
CA SER A 79 12.29 5.26 -2.50
C SER A 79 11.42 4.30 -3.32
N ALA A 80 10.31 3.82 -2.74
CA ALA A 80 9.33 2.99 -3.45
C ALA A 80 8.45 3.79 -4.43
N ASN A 81 8.49 5.13 -4.39
CA ASN A 81 7.74 5.98 -5.30
C ASN A 81 8.25 5.93 -6.75
N GLU A 82 9.51 5.50 -6.94
CA GLU A 82 10.18 5.42 -8.24
C GLU A 82 9.98 4.07 -8.93
N SER A 83 9.39 3.09 -8.23
CA SER A 83 9.16 1.74 -8.77
C SER A 83 7.80 1.66 -9.48
N PRO A 84 7.75 1.45 -10.81
CA PRO A 84 6.50 1.38 -11.57
C PRO A 84 5.72 0.07 -11.38
N LYS A 85 6.25 -0.88 -10.61
CA LYS A 85 5.86 -2.30 -10.68
C LYS A 85 4.45 -2.60 -10.17
N TYR A 86 3.91 -1.82 -9.23
CA TYR A 86 2.59 -2.07 -8.64
C TYR A 86 1.89 -0.79 -8.17
N GLN A 87 1.75 0.22 -9.04
CA GLN A 87 0.90 1.37 -8.72
C GLN A 87 -0.58 0.96 -8.80
N LEU A 88 -1.32 1.17 -7.71
CA LEU A 88 -2.77 1.03 -7.72
C LEU A 88 -3.35 2.07 -8.68
N ALA A 89 -4.25 1.64 -9.57
CA ALA A 89 -4.82 2.52 -10.58
C ALA A 89 -5.57 3.68 -9.90
N ALA A 90 -5.12 4.91 -10.14
CA ALA A 90 -5.93 6.09 -9.89
C ALA A 90 -7.13 6.03 -10.85
N ASP A 91 -8.35 6.14 -10.32
CA ASP A 91 -9.58 6.12 -11.10
C ASP A 91 -9.51 7.13 -12.28
N THR A 92 -9.55 6.63 -13.52
CA THR A 92 -9.55 7.44 -14.75
C THR A 92 -10.96 7.85 -15.20
N ARG A 93 -12.01 7.58 -14.43
CA ARG A 93 -13.37 7.97 -14.79
C ARG A 93 -13.69 9.38 -14.31
N GLY A 94 -13.22 10.35 -15.07
CA GLY A 94 -13.66 11.75 -14.93
C GLY A 94 -12.79 12.79 -15.60
N SER A 95 -12.59 12.71 -16.92
CA SER A 95 -12.21 13.90 -17.69
C SER A 95 -13.24 14.17 -18.79
N PRO A 96 -14.03 15.25 -18.65
CA PRO A 96 -14.63 15.89 -19.78
C PRO A 96 -14.11 17.32 -19.84
N ARG A 97 -12.93 17.57 -20.42
CA ARG A 97 -12.61 18.86 -21.07
C ARG A 97 -11.65 18.64 -22.22
N GLY A 98 -12.19 18.82 -23.42
CA GLY A 98 -11.41 18.88 -24.64
C GLY A 98 -10.64 20.18 -24.76
N TYR A 99 -9.69 20.17 -25.68
CA TYR A 99 -9.13 21.35 -26.31
C TYR A 99 -9.11 21.09 -27.81
N GLY A 100 -9.91 21.88 -28.53
CA GLY A 100 -9.52 22.34 -29.87
C GLY A 100 -8.61 23.55 -29.74
#